data_AF-A0A7S1DYA4-F1
#
_entry.id   AF-A0A7S1DYA4-F1
#
_cell.length_a   1.000
_cell.length_b   1.000
_cell.length_c   1.000
_cell.angle_alpha   90.00
_cell.angle_beta   90.00
_cell.angle_gamma   90.00
#
_symmetry.space_group_name_H-M   'P 1'
#
loop_
_entity.id
_entity.type
_entity.pdbx_description
1 polymer ?
#
loop_
_entity_poly.entity_id
_entity_poly.type
_entity_poly.pdbx_seq_one_letter_code
_entity_poly.pdbx_strand_id
1 'polypeptide(L)'
;MLPPHPTPDAFQQYQQFVSKVLDKTDVEILGNKRVIKRSGWRKLALAFGVSFELQSEDIVRDQHYNVVSAKFVYRAILPNGRFSDGWGSCCPNEKKFMKPNHDCPATAETRAKNRACADVFGIGDAKR
;
A
#
# COMPACT_ATOMS: atom_id res chain seq x y z
N MET A 1 -1.90 -20.30 -31.41
CA MET A 1 -1.80 -18.86 -31.09
C MET A 1 -1.60 -18.74 -29.59
N LEU A 2 -0.45 -18.26 -29.13
CA LEU A 2 -0.28 -17.76 -27.75
C LEU A 2 0.51 -16.46 -27.89
N PRO A 3 -0.11 -15.31 -27.59
CA PRO A 3 0.33 -14.61 -26.38
C PRO A 3 -0.83 -13.94 -25.63
N PRO A 4 -0.77 -13.91 -24.28
CA PRO A 4 -0.89 -12.60 -23.63
C PRO A 4 -0.04 -12.51 -22.34
N HIS A 5 1.12 -13.16 -22.30
CA HIS A 5 2.02 -13.08 -21.15
C HIS A 5 3.15 -12.08 -21.44
N PRO A 6 3.48 -11.20 -20.50
CA PRO A 6 4.65 -10.33 -20.61
C PRO A 6 5.91 -11.16 -20.88
N THR A 7 6.67 -10.77 -21.89
CA THR A 7 7.97 -11.38 -22.22
C THR A 7 9.01 -11.01 -21.15
N PRO A 8 10.11 -11.79 -21.00
CA PRO A 8 11.19 -11.43 -20.09
C PRO A 8 11.72 -10.00 -20.29
N ASP A 9 11.80 -9.54 -21.55
CA ASP A 9 12.23 -8.18 -21.89
C ASP A 9 11.24 -7.12 -21.38
N ALA A 10 9.93 -7.37 -21.50
CA ALA A 10 8.90 -6.49 -20.96
C ALA A 10 8.98 -6.40 -19.43
N PHE A 11 9.27 -7.50 -18.75
CA PHE A 11 9.51 -7.50 -17.31
C PHE A 11 10.78 -6.75 -16.92
N GLN A 12 11.85 -6.87 -17.70
CA GLN A 12 13.08 -6.11 -17.44
C GLN A 12 12.84 -4.61 -17.59
N GLN A 13 12.13 -4.18 -18.62
CA GLN A 13 11.74 -2.78 -18.81
C GLN A 13 10.86 -2.29 -17.66
N TYR A 14 9.89 -3.10 -17.21
CA TYR A 14 9.07 -2.81 -16.04
C TYR A 14 9.92 -2.59 -14.78
N GLN A 15 10.84 -3.50 -14.48
CA GLN A 15 11.72 -3.39 -13.30
C GLN A 15 12.62 -2.14 -13.38
N GLN A 16 13.17 -1.85 -14.57
CA GLN A 16 13.95 -0.65 -14.80
C GLN A 16 13.11 0.61 -14.59
N PHE A 17 11.88 0.66 -15.11
CA PHE A 17 10.97 1.77 -14.90
C PHE A 17 10.66 1.99 -13.41
N VAL A 18 10.29 0.93 -12.68
CA VAL A 18 10.04 1.01 -11.23
C VAL A 18 11.25 1.54 -10.48
N SER A 19 12.47 1.09 -10.83
CA SER A 19 13.72 1.58 -10.22
C SER A 19 14.04 3.04 -10.51
N LYS A 20 13.56 3.58 -11.64
CA LYS A 20 13.71 5.00 -12.01
C LYS A 20 12.68 5.89 -11.34
N VAL A 21 11.49 5.37 -11.07
CA VAL A 21 10.41 6.10 -10.37
C VAL A 21 10.66 6.16 -8.87
N LEU A 22 11.26 5.12 -8.29
CA LEU A 22 11.58 5.06 -6.86
C LEU A 22 12.94 5.69 -6.57
N ASP A 23 12.95 6.76 -5.77
CA ASP A 23 14.18 7.38 -5.29
C ASP A 23 14.69 6.68 -4.03
N LYS A 24 15.97 6.89 -3.68
CA LYS A 24 16.57 6.37 -2.43
C LYS A 24 15.83 6.83 -1.17
N THR A 25 15.13 7.96 -1.23
CA THR A 25 14.35 8.51 -0.11
C THR A 25 13.04 7.76 0.13
N ASP A 26 12.51 7.08 -0.90
CA ASP A 26 11.25 6.34 -0.87
C ASP A 26 11.40 4.92 -0.33
N VAL A 27 12.63 4.43 -0.19
CA VAL A 27 12.92 3.10 0.34
C VAL A 27 13.58 3.25 1.70
N GLU A 28 13.07 2.51 2.68
CA GLU A 28 13.66 2.39 4.01
C GLU A 28 14.22 0.99 4.21
N ILE A 29 15.37 0.91 4.87
CA ILE A 29 15.95 -0.37 5.27
C ILE A 29 15.49 -0.63 6.71
N LEU A 30 14.57 -1.58 6.88
CA LEU A 30 14.08 -2.00 8.19
C LEU A 30 14.69 -3.36 8.52
N GLY A 31 15.80 -3.36 9.29
CA GLY A 31 16.62 -4.54 9.51
C GLY A 31 17.27 -5.00 8.21
N ASN A 32 17.00 -6.24 7.78
CA ASN A 32 17.53 -6.78 6.52
C ASN A 32 16.57 -6.62 5.32
N LYS A 33 15.43 -5.95 5.50
CA LYS A 33 14.39 -5.83 4.46
C LYS A 33 14.29 -4.41 3.93
N ARG A 34 14.16 -4.28 2.60
CA ARG A 34 13.87 -3.01 1.93
C ARG A 34 12.35 -2.82 1.88
N VAL A 35 11.85 -1.77 2.51
CA VAL A 35 10.42 -1.45 2.57
C VAL A 35 10.18 -0.15 1.82
N ILE A 36 9.25 -0.17 0.87
CA ILE A 36 8.82 1.03 0.15
C ILE A 36 7.91 1.84 1.09
N LYS A 37 8.25 3.11 1.30
CA LYS A 37 7.48 4.07 2.10
C LYS A 37 6.19 4.47 1.38
N ARG A 38 5.29 5.13 2.11
CA ARG A 38 4.05 5.71 1.55
C ARG A 38 4.32 6.57 0.31
N SER A 39 5.38 7.39 0.32
CA SER A 39 5.73 8.26 -0.82
C SER A 39 6.03 7.45 -2.09
N GLY A 40 6.83 6.38 -1.99
CA GLY A 40 7.14 5.51 -3.11
C GLY A 40 5.91 4.84 -3.71
N TRP A 41 5.00 4.32 -2.87
CA TRP A 41 3.74 3.74 -3.34
C TRP A 41 2.86 4.76 -4.06
N ARG A 42 2.85 6.02 -3.62
CA ARG A 42 2.07 7.08 -4.27
C ARG A 42 2.68 7.53 -5.59
N LYS A 43 4.01 7.59 -5.70
CA LYS A 43 4.70 7.84 -6.98
C LYS A 43 4.38 6.76 -8.01
N LEU A 44 4.44 5.49 -7.59
CA LEU A 44 4.09 4.37 -8.47
C LEU A 44 2.61 4.38 -8.86
N ALA A 45 1.71 4.62 -7.91
CA ALA A 45 0.29 4.76 -8.20
C ALA A 45 0.02 5.86 -9.24
N LEU A 46 0.68 7.02 -9.12
CA LEU A 46 0.58 8.10 -10.10
C LEU A 46 1.15 7.68 -11.47
N ALA A 47 2.34 7.08 -11.48
CA ALA A 47 3.02 6.67 -12.71
C ALA A 47 2.25 5.63 -13.53
N PHE A 48 1.56 4.71 -12.85
CA PHE A 48 0.74 3.66 -13.49
C PHE A 48 -0.75 4.02 -13.61
N GLY A 49 -1.16 5.22 -13.19
CA GLY A 49 -2.55 5.67 -13.27
C GLY A 49 -3.52 4.88 -12.38
N VAL A 50 -3.07 4.43 -11.20
CA VAL A 50 -3.89 3.67 -10.26
C VAL A 50 -4.93 4.56 -9.60
N SER A 51 -6.18 4.13 -9.67
CA SER A 51 -7.28 4.70 -8.88
C SER A 51 -7.50 3.88 -7.60
N PHE A 52 -7.92 4.54 -6.52
CA PHE A 52 -8.25 3.89 -5.26
C PHE A 52 -9.73 4.03 -4.97
N GLU A 53 -10.36 2.93 -4.61
CA GLU A 53 -11.75 2.88 -4.19
C GLU A 53 -11.83 2.34 -2.76
N LEU A 54 -12.57 3.03 -1.88
CA LEU A 54 -12.81 2.55 -0.53
C LEU A 54 -13.88 1.46 -0.57
N GLN A 55 -13.54 0.25 -0.11
CA GLN A 55 -14.49 -0.87 -0.07
C GLN A 55 -15.17 -0.98 1.29
N SER A 56 -14.43 -0.77 2.38
CA SER A 56 -14.99 -0.78 3.73
C SER A 56 -14.14 0.06 4.68
N GLU A 57 -14.80 0.77 5.60
CA GLU A 57 -14.18 1.38 6.77
C GLU A 57 -14.88 0.92 8.05
N ASP A 58 -14.09 0.66 9.09
CA ASP A 58 -14.58 0.32 10.42
C ASP A 58 -13.66 1.01 11.45
N ILE A 59 -14.20 2.01 12.15
CA ILE A 59 -13.50 2.77 13.18
C ILE A 59 -14.24 2.60 14.49
N VAL A 60 -13.67 1.77 15.37
CA VAL A 60 -14.20 1.52 16.71
C VAL A 60 -13.74 2.64 17.63
N ARG A 61 -14.68 3.32 18.28
CA ARG A 61 -14.41 4.37 19.27
C ARG A 61 -14.96 3.98 20.64
N ASP A 62 -14.31 4.45 21.71
CA ASP A 62 -14.77 4.26 23.09
C ASP A 62 -15.84 5.31 23.49
N GLN A 63 -16.32 5.23 24.73
CA GLN A 63 -17.30 6.16 25.30
C GLN A 63 -16.82 7.62 25.38
N HIS A 64 -15.50 7.83 25.33
CA HIS A 64 -14.85 9.15 25.34
C HIS A 64 -14.43 9.59 23.93
N TYR A 65 -14.95 8.94 22.88
CA TYR A 65 -14.62 9.20 21.48
C TYR A 65 -13.16 8.93 21.07
N ASN A 66 -12.39 8.23 21.89
CA ASN A 66 -11.04 7.79 21.52
C ASN A 66 -11.09 6.63 20.55
N VAL A 67 -10.18 6.61 19.57
CA VAL A 67 -10.12 5.53 18.58
C VAL A 67 -9.50 4.29 19.24
N VAL A 68 -10.24 3.18 19.30
CA VAL A 68 -9.77 1.90 19.84
C VAL A 68 -9.10 1.06 18.74
N SER A 69 -9.74 1.00 17.57
CA SER A 69 -9.16 0.36 16.39
C SER A 69 -9.72 0.98 15.13
N ALA A 70 -8.90 1.00 14.08
CA ALA A 70 -9.34 1.40 12.76
C ALA A 70 -8.97 0.31 11.75
N LYS A 71 -9.89 -0.03 10.86
CA LYS A 71 -9.73 -0.98 9.77
C LYS A 71 -10.24 -0.35 8.48
N PHE A 72 -9.47 -0.51 7.42
CA PHE A 72 -9.79 -0.05 6.07
C PHE A 72 -9.51 -1.17 5.07
N VAL A 73 -10.37 -1.27 4.07
CA VAL A 73 -10.14 -2.07 2.86
C VAL A 73 -10.22 -1.12 1.67
N TYR A 74 -9.15 -1.09 0.89
CA TYR A 74 -9.05 -0.29 -0.32
C TYR A 74 -8.81 -1.19 -1.53
N ARG A 75 -9.50 -0.91 -2.62
CA ARG A 75 -9.24 -1.50 -3.93
C ARG A 75 -8.34 -0.57 -4.72
N ALA A 76 -7.23 -1.08 -5.23
CA ALA A 76 -6.39 -0.42 -6.22
C ALA A 76 -6.80 -0.91 -7.61
N ILE A 77 -7.12 -0.01 -8.53
CA ILE A 77 -7.60 -0.31 -9.88
C ILE A 77 -6.62 0.28 -10.90
N LEU A 78 -6.08 -0.56 -11.77
CA LEU A 78 -5.25 -0.14 -12.90
C LEU A 78 -6.12 0.26 -14.10
N PRO A 79 -5.62 1.12 -15.01
CA PRO A 79 -6.35 1.52 -16.21
C PRO A 79 -6.76 0.37 -17.13
N ASN A 80 -6.06 -0.77 -17.04
CA ASN A 80 -6.37 -1.99 -17.79
C ASN A 80 -7.48 -2.85 -17.14
N GLY A 81 -8.11 -2.38 -16.06
CA GLY A 81 -9.17 -3.07 -15.34
C GLY A 81 -8.69 -4.10 -14.31
N ARG A 82 -7.38 -4.39 -14.21
CA ARG A 82 -6.85 -5.24 -13.14
C ARG A 82 -6.97 -4.51 -11.81
N PHE A 83 -7.44 -5.20 -10.79
CA PHE A 83 -7.57 -4.63 -9.45
C PHE A 83 -7.01 -5.55 -8.38
N SER A 84 -6.76 -4.99 -7.20
CA SER A 84 -6.40 -5.75 -6.00
C SER A 84 -6.93 -5.06 -4.76
N ASP A 85 -7.39 -5.86 -3.80
CA ASP A 85 -7.91 -5.37 -2.52
C ASP A 85 -6.83 -5.47 -1.44
N GLY A 86 -6.57 -4.37 -0.75
CA GLY A 86 -5.60 -4.28 0.34
C GLY A 86 -6.30 -3.97 1.65
N TRP A 87 -6.07 -4.83 2.65
CA TRP A 87 -6.56 -4.63 4.01
C TRP A 87 -5.53 -3.90 4.87
N GLY A 88 -5.96 -3.00 5.76
CA GLY A 88 -5.10 -2.33 6.72
C GLY A 88 -5.82 -2.09 8.03
N SER A 89 -5.18 -2.45 9.14
CA SER A 89 -5.65 -2.10 10.49
C SER A 89 -4.59 -1.38 11.28
N CYS A 90 -5.01 -0.66 12.32
CA CYS A 90 -4.15 -0.11 13.34
C CYS A 90 -4.92 -0.01 14.66
N CYS A 91 -4.19 -0.18 15.76
CA CYS A 91 -4.66 0.12 17.11
C CYS A 91 -3.69 1.14 17.73
N PRO A 92 -4.13 2.04 18.63
CA PRO A 92 -3.25 3.03 19.26
C PRO A 92 -2.08 2.40 20.03
N ASN A 93 -2.27 1.18 20.55
CA ASN A 93 -1.31 0.46 21.37
C ASN A 93 -0.28 -0.38 20.56
N GLU A 94 -0.24 -0.24 19.23
CA GLU A 94 0.62 -1.07 18.37
C GLU A 94 2.11 -0.64 18.36
N LYS A 95 2.40 0.63 18.69
CA LYS A 95 3.77 1.14 18.78
C LYS A 95 4.12 1.44 20.24
N LYS A 96 5.43 1.54 20.53
CA LYS A 96 5.98 1.97 21.83
C LYS A 96 5.41 3.31 22.36
N PHE A 97 4.77 4.10 21.49
CA PHE A 97 4.14 5.38 21.84
C PHE A 97 2.67 5.36 21.43
N MET A 98 1.80 5.86 22.31
CA MET A 98 0.39 6.06 22.00
C MET A 98 0.25 7.06 20.85
N LYS A 99 -0.44 6.63 19.79
CA LYS A 99 -0.76 7.51 18.68
C LYS A 99 -1.90 8.47 19.04
N PRO A 100 -1.87 9.73 18.57
CA PRO A 100 -3.04 10.60 18.57
C PRO A 100 -4.25 9.92 17.92
N ASN A 101 -5.47 10.28 18.34
CA ASN A 101 -6.71 9.67 17.84
C ASN A 101 -6.85 9.72 16.30
N HIS A 102 -6.32 10.75 15.64
CA HIS A 102 -6.37 10.89 14.18
C HIS A 102 -5.30 10.05 13.44
N ASP A 103 -4.22 9.67 14.12
CA ASP A 103 -3.11 8.94 13.49
C ASP A 103 -3.41 7.46 13.29
N CYS A 104 -4.24 6.86 14.15
CA CYS A 104 -4.66 5.47 14.05
C CYS A 104 -5.39 5.19 12.71
N PRO A 105 -6.47 5.91 12.34
CA PRO A 105 -7.14 5.71 11.06
C PRO A 105 -6.24 6.04 9.87
N ALA A 106 -5.45 7.12 9.92
CA ALA A 106 -4.51 7.48 8.84
C ALA A 106 -3.45 6.38 8.59
N THR A 107 -3.02 5.70 9.66
CA THR A 107 -2.08 4.57 9.56
C THR A 107 -2.73 3.35 8.93
N ALA A 108 -3.95 3.00 9.38
CA ALA A 108 -4.71 1.87 8.83
C ALA A 108 -5.01 2.08 7.34
N GLU A 109 -5.45 3.27 6.96
CA GLU A 109 -5.71 3.67 5.57
C GLU A 109 -4.44 3.58 4.70
N THR A 110 -3.32 4.10 5.20
CA THR A 110 -2.03 4.03 4.49
C THR A 110 -1.60 2.58 4.26
N ARG A 111 -1.78 1.70 5.26
CA ARG A 111 -1.45 0.27 5.14
C ARG A 111 -2.32 -0.44 4.10
N ALA A 112 -3.63 -0.18 4.12
CA ALA A 112 -4.57 -0.75 3.18
C ALA A 112 -4.17 -0.42 1.73
N LYS A 113 -3.97 0.87 1.44
CA LYS A 113 -3.57 1.33 0.11
C LYS A 113 -2.19 0.81 -0.31
N ASN A 114 -1.21 0.78 0.60
CA ASN A 114 0.14 0.27 0.27
C ASN A 114 0.12 -1.22 -0.06
N ARG A 115 -0.67 -2.02 0.66
CA ARG A 115 -0.86 -3.45 0.38
C ARG A 115 -1.60 -3.68 -0.94
N ALA A 116 -2.65 -2.90 -1.20
CA ALA A 116 -3.37 -2.95 -2.47
C ALA A 116 -2.42 -2.67 -3.66
N CYS A 117 -1.56 -1.64 -3.55
CA CYS A 117 -0.54 -1.37 -4.56
C CYS A 117 0.49 -2.49 -4.68
N ALA A 118 1.00 -3.02 -3.56
CA ALA A 118 2.00 -4.07 -3.56
C ALA A 118 1.52 -5.29 -4.35
N ASP A 119 0.27 -5.70 -4.12
CA ASP A 119 -0.32 -6.88 -4.75
C ASP A 119 -0.68 -6.62 -6.23
N VAL A 120 -1.27 -5.46 -6.55
CA VAL A 120 -1.61 -5.13 -7.96
C VAL A 120 -0.37 -5.00 -8.84
N PHE A 121 0.71 -4.44 -8.30
CA PHE A 121 1.98 -4.29 -9.02
C PHE A 121 2.85 -5.55 -8.96
N GLY A 122 2.59 -6.46 -8.03
CA GLY A 122 3.44 -7.64 -7.81
C GLY A 122 4.83 -7.28 -7.27
N ILE A 123 4.93 -6.17 -6.52
CA ILE A 123 6.19 -5.68 -5.95
C ILE A 123 6.03 -5.50 -4.44
N GLY A 124 7.13 -5.62 -3.71
CA GLY A 124 7.17 -5.44 -2.27
C GLY A 124 7.15 -6.76 -1.53
N ASP A 125 7.84 -6.77 -0.39
CA ASP A 125 7.87 -7.91 0.52
C ASP A 125 6.50 -8.05 1.21
N ALA A 126 5.78 -9.14 0.91
CA ALA A 126 4.64 -9.53 1.72
C ALA A 126 5.16 -9.83 3.14
N LYS A 127 4.93 -8.90 4.08
CA LYS A 127 5.07 -9.23 5.50
C LYS A 127 3.98 -10.25 5.83
N ARG A 128 4.36 -11.53 5.89
CA ARG A 128 3.64 -12.54 6.69
C ARG A 128 3.48 -12.05 8.12
#